data_AF-A0A7C2JG36-F1
#
_entry.id   AF-A0A7C2JG36-F1
#
_cell.length_a   1.000
_cell.length_b   1.000
_cell.length_c   1.000
_cell.angle_alpha   90.00
_cell.angle_beta   90.00
_cell.angle_gamma   90.00
#
_symmetry.space_group_name_H-M   'P 1'
#
loop_
_entity.id
_entity.type
_entity.pdbx_description
1 polymer ?
#
loop_
_entity_poly.entity_id
_entity_poly.type
_entity_poly.pdbx_seq_one_letter_code
_entity_poly.pdbx_strand_id
1 'polypeptide(L)'
;MAWSMALRRSGRFRVRMPMGPRESKCRGVSMTGDSTGRAPDPELEAVYGSAVYEAELPEGRVTFRIGEGVPGAPGPFAIITAWNPGHERPPREVNEARNAELRAEIERRGWPWSAAEGRSPDGTHREPSFAVWGAPLDEVLALAREFGQAAVAWFDGERAQLAWC
;
A
#
# COMPACT_ATOMS: atom_id res chain seq x y z
N MET A 1 -49.33 9.75 -1.77
CA MET A 1 -48.30 8.97 -1.04
C MET A 1 -47.01 9.77 -1.08
N ALA A 2 -46.82 10.55 -0.02
CA ALA A 2 -45.80 11.59 0.09
C ALA A 2 -44.52 11.04 0.71
N TRP A 3 -43.37 11.43 0.16
CA TRP A 3 -42.05 11.21 0.75
C TRP A 3 -41.92 12.14 1.96
N SER A 4 -41.86 11.54 3.16
CA SER A 4 -41.63 12.30 4.38
C SER A 4 -40.15 12.60 4.53
N MET A 5 -39.87 13.89 4.77
CA MET A 5 -38.57 14.43 5.16
C MET A 5 -38.07 13.78 6.45
N ALA A 6 -36.79 13.38 6.45
CA ALA A 6 -35.99 13.32 7.66
C ALA A 6 -34.70 14.12 7.43
N LEU A 7 -34.68 15.32 7.99
CA LEU A 7 -33.53 16.20 8.04
C LEU A 7 -32.56 15.77 9.16
N ARG A 8 -31.27 15.90 8.83
CA ARG A 8 -30.11 16.17 9.69
C ARG A 8 -29.71 15.09 10.72
N ARG A 9 -28.49 14.61 10.54
CA ARG A 9 -27.36 15.06 11.38
C ARG A 9 -26.04 14.89 10.64
N SER A 10 -25.42 16.04 10.37
CA SER A 10 -24.05 16.22 9.92
C SER A 10 -23.07 15.53 10.88
N GLY A 11 -22.54 14.38 10.49
CA GLY A 11 -21.39 13.75 11.13
C GLY A 11 -20.12 14.49 10.70
N ARG A 12 -19.71 15.47 11.49
CA ARG A 12 -18.41 16.15 11.37
C ARG A 12 -17.34 15.11 11.73
N PHE A 13 -16.68 14.51 10.75
CA PHE A 13 -15.48 13.71 10.99
C PHE A 13 -14.42 14.63 11.60
N ARG A 14 -14.13 14.43 12.89
CA ARG A 14 -13.10 15.18 13.59
C ARG A 14 -11.83 14.35 13.55
N VAL A 15 -11.06 14.50 12.47
CA VAL A 15 -9.68 14.01 12.43
C VAL A 15 -8.91 14.82 13.48
N ARG A 16 -8.46 14.14 14.55
CA ARG A 16 -7.63 14.74 15.58
C ARG A 16 -6.17 14.55 15.17
N MET A 17 -5.64 15.47 14.37
CA MET A 17 -4.20 15.63 14.18
C MET A 17 -3.61 16.31 15.43
N PRO A 18 -2.63 15.73 16.14
CA PRO A 18 -1.83 16.49 17.09
C PRO A 18 -0.72 17.26 16.35
N MET A 19 -0.75 18.59 16.44
CA MET A 19 0.37 19.47 16.10
C MET A 19 1.08 19.90 17.38
N GLY A 20 2.40 19.69 17.47
CA GLY A 20 3.26 20.29 18.51
C GLY A 20 4.65 19.66 18.57
N PRO A 21 5.74 20.45 18.65
CA PRO A 21 7.02 20.12 18.05
C PRO A 21 7.92 19.31 18.96
N ARG A 22 8.75 18.44 18.37
CA ARG A 22 9.99 17.97 18.99
C ARG A 22 11.09 17.95 17.94
N GLU A 23 11.93 18.98 17.99
CA GLU A 23 13.27 18.94 17.42
C GLU A 23 13.95 17.65 17.90
N SER A 24 14.24 16.76 16.95
CA SER A 24 15.07 15.60 17.18
C SER A 24 16.22 15.70 16.21
N LYS A 25 17.33 16.21 16.76
CA LYS A 25 18.63 16.39 16.15
C LYS A 25 18.96 15.25 15.18
N CYS A 26 18.99 15.56 13.88
CA CYS A 26 19.58 14.72 12.85
C CYS A 26 20.99 14.32 13.31
N ARG A 27 21.17 13.05 13.68
CA ARG A 27 22.48 12.40 13.73
C ARG A 27 22.43 11.30 12.71
N GLY A 28 23.33 11.37 11.74
CA GLY A 28 23.39 10.47 10.60
C GLY A 28 23.36 9.02 11.05
N VAL A 29 22.30 8.34 10.63
CA VAL A 29 22.35 6.89 10.48
C VAL A 29 22.91 6.67 9.08
N SER A 30 24.15 6.20 9.03
CA SER A 30 24.75 5.69 7.83
C SER A 30 23.83 4.62 7.25
N MET A 31 23.30 4.88 6.06
CA MET A 31 22.58 3.93 5.24
C MET A 31 23.56 2.83 4.81
N THR A 32 23.82 1.86 5.68
CA THR A 32 24.35 0.57 5.26
C THR A 32 23.15 -0.30 4.97
N GLY A 33 22.71 -0.26 3.72
CA GLY A 33 21.67 -1.15 3.21
C GLY A 33 22.05 -2.59 3.47
N ASP A 34 21.15 -3.33 4.11
CA ASP A 34 21.23 -4.77 4.11
C ASP A 34 20.93 -5.22 2.68
N SER A 35 21.99 -5.62 2.00
CA SER A 35 22.00 -6.05 0.62
C SER A 35 21.90 -7.55 0.62
N THR A 36 20.68 -8.08 0.64
CA THR A 36 20.43 -9.37 0.00
C THR A 36 20.58 -9.15 -1.51
N GLY A 37 21.84 -9.02 -1.96
CA GLY A 37 22.26 -8.55 -3.29
C GLY A 37 21.98 -9.52 -4.43
N ARG A 38 20.81 -10.14 -4.47
CA ARG A 38 20.29 -10.79 -5.67
C ARG A 38 19.41 -9.77 -6.40
N ALA A 39 19.79 -9.44 -7.62
CA ALA A 39 18.92 -8.65 -8.50
C ALA A 39 17.54 -9.33 -8.58
N PRO A 40 16.46 -8.54 -8.65
CA PRO A 40 15.12 -9.10 -8.76
C PRO A 40 15.02 -10.03 -9.97
N ASP A 41 14.16 -11.04 -9.85
CA ASP A 41 13.83 -11.91 -10.98
C ASP A 41 13.28 -11.02 -12.13
N PRO A 42 13.90 -11.02 -13.32
CA PRO A 42 13.48 -10.16 -14.43
C PRO A 42 12.01 -10.38 -14.83
N GLU A 43 11.47 -11.58 -14.64
CA GLU A 43 10.06 -11.85 -14.92
C GLU A 43 9.14 -11.15 -13.92
N LEU A 44 9.48 -11.21 -12.63
CA LEU A 44 8.74 -10.48 -11.60
C LEU A 44 8.89 -8.97 -11.76
N GLU A 45 10.08 -8.49 -12.13
CA GLU A 45 10.31 -7.07 -12.40
C GLU A 45 9.43 -6.57 -13.56
N ALA A 46 9.32 -7.35 -14.65
CA ALA A 46 8.45 -7.01 -15.77
C ALA A 46 6.96 -7.02 -15.39
N VAL A 47 6.52 -8.03 -14.64
CA VAL A 47 5.11 -8.13 -14.19
C VAL A 47 4.77 -6.98 -13.25
N TYR A 48 5.59 -6.72 -12.25
CA TYR A 48 5.30 -5.73 -11.21
C TYR A 48 5.51 -4.31 -11.75
N GLY A 49 6.52 -4.11 -12.59
CA GLY A 49 6.83 -2.81 -13.20
C GLY A 49 5.77 -2.34 -14.20
N SER A 50 5.00 -3.27 -14.78
CA SER A 50 3.91 -2.93 -15.71
C SER A 50 2.55 -2.79 -15.02
N ALA A 51 2.39 -3.22 -13.77
CA ALA A 51 1.12 -3.14 -13.05
C ALA A 51 0.60 -1.69 -12.94
N VAL A 52 -0.72 -1.57 -12.95
CA VAL A 52 -1.44 -0.33 -12.68
C VAL A 52 -2.01 -0.41 -11.28
N TYR A 53 -1.76 0.61 -10.47
CA TYR A 53 -2.21 0.69 -9.10
C TYR A 53 -3.35 1.69 -8.96
N GLU A 54 -4.33 1.34 -8.15
CA GLU A 54 -5.35 2.27 -7.67
C GLU A 54 -5.30 2.33 -6.14
N ALA A 55 -5.43 3.54 -5.59
CA ALA A 55 -5.50 3.74 -4.16
C ALA A 55 -6.61 4.74 -3.81
N GLU A 56 -7.33 4.48 -2.73
CA GLU A 56 -8.24 5.45 -2.12
C GLU A 56 -7.45 6.42 -1.23
N LEU A 57 -7.36 7.67 -1.64
CA LEU A 57 -6.73 8.75 -0.87
C LEU A 57 -7.79 9.63 -0.18
N PRO A 58 -7.41 10.47 0.81
CA PRO A 58 -8.34 11.42 1.41
C PRO A 58 -9.04 12.35 0.40
N GLU A 59 -8.36 12.69 -0.68
CA GLU A 59 -8.81 13.57 -1.77
C GLU A 59 -9.62 12.83 -2.84
N GLY A 60 -9.63 11.49 -2.82
CA GLY A 60 -10.33 10.62 -3.76
C GLY A 60 -9.47 9.49 -4.30
N ARG A 61 -10.04 8.71 -5.22
CA ARG A 61 -9.33 7.61 -5.88
C ARG A 61 -8.30 8.15 -6.88
N VAL A 62 -7.09 7.60 -6.81
CA VAL A 62 -6.00 7.88 -7.75
C VAL A 62 -5.57 6.61 -8.47
N THR A 63 -5.10 6.75 -9.70
CA THR A 63 -4.47 5.68 -10.49
C THR A 63 -3.05 6.10 -10.85
N PHE A 64 -2.09 5.19 -10.69
CA PHE A 64 -0.67 5.45 -10.99
C PHE A 64 0.08 4.18 -11.39
N ARG A 65 1.29 4.35 -11.91
CA ARG A 65 2.25 3.29 -12.22
C ARG A 65 3.59 3.52 -11.53
N ILE A 66 4.42 2.50 -11.53
CA ILE A 66 5.84 2.62 -11.16
C ILE A 66 6.52 3.68 -12.03
N GLY A 67 7.28 4.57 -11.39
CA GLY A 67 7.95 5.73 -11.98
C GLY A 67 7.13 7.04 -11.96
N GLU A 68 5.82 6.95 -11.74
CA GLU A 68 4.93 8.12 -11.71
C GLU A 68 4.86 8.74 -10.31
N GLY A 69 4.61 10.06 -10.25
CA GLY A 69 4.16 10.69 -9.00
C GLY A 69 2.69 10.35 -8.72
N VAL A 70 2.27 10.54 -7.47
CA VAL A 70 0.88 10.27 -7.05
C VAL A 70 0.23 11.58 -6.58
N PRO A 71 -0.46 12.32 -7.47
CA PRO A 71 -1.08 13.59 -7.12
C PRO A 71 -2.10 13.42 -5.99
N GLY A 72 -2.05 14.31 -5.01
CA GLY A 72 -2.94 14.28 -3.84
C GLY A 72 -2.48 13.35 -2.73
N ALA A 73 -1.42 12.55 -2.90
CA ALA A 73 -0.89 11.76 -1.80
C ALA A 73 -0.36 12.69 -0.67
N PRO A 74 -0.82 12.52 0.59
CA PRO A 74 -0.41 13.38 1.70
C PRO A 74 1.02 13.08 2.21
N GLY A 75 1.66 12.03 1.70
CA GLY A 75 2.99 11.59 2.08
C GLY A 75 3.31 10.20 1.51
N PRO A 76 4.40 9.57 1.98
CA PRO A 76 4.79 8.23 1.54
C PRO A 76 3.81 7.14 1.98
N PHE A 77 3.64 6.11 1.14
CA PHE A 77 2.80 4.95 1.43
C PHE A 77 3.19 3.72 0.61
N ALA A 78 2.83 2.54 1.11
CA ALA A 78 3.04 1.27 0.43
C ALA A 78 1.71 0.66 -0.02
N ILE A 79 1.67 0.07 -1.21
CA ILE A 79 0.62 -0.86 -1.63
C ILE A 79 1.09 -2.27 -1.34
N ILE A 80 0.38 -2.98 -0.48
CA ILE A 80 0.67 -4.38 -0.10
C ILE A 80 -0.57 -5.25 -0.34
N THR A 81 -0.36 -6.48 -0.79
CA THR A 81 -1.40 -7.52 -0.96
C THR A 81 -0.86 -8.88 -0.54
N ALA A 82 -1.75 -9.81 -0.24
CA ALA A 82 -1.41 -11.22 -0.06
C ALA A 82 -1.76 -12.08 -1.28
N TRP A 83 -2.26 -11.48 -2.36
CA TRP A 83 -2.63 -12.19 -3.59
C TRP A 83 -1.38 -12.62 -4.36
N ASN A 84 -1.45 -13.81 -4.98
CA ASN A 84 -0.48 -14.31 -5.95
C ASN A 84 1.00 -14.08 -5.57
N PRO A 85 1.44 -14.55 -4.38
CA PRO A 85 2.76 -14.25 -3.84
C PRO A 85 3.89 -14.76 -4.76
N GLY A 86 4.73 -13.83 -5.22
CA GLY A 86 5.81 -14.13 -6.17
C GLY A 86 5.28 -14.81 -7.45
N HIS A 87 5.71 -16.06 -7.66
CA HIS A 87 5.32 -16.88 -8.81
C HIS A 87 4.07 -17.73 -8.55
N GLU A 88 3.57 -17.76 -7.32
CA GLU A 88 2.42 -18.60 -6.96
C GLU A 88 1.11 -18.00 -7.50
N ARG A 89 0.19 -18.88 -7.90
CA ARG A 89 -1.17 -18.52 -8.35
C ARG A 89 -2.19 -19.38 -7.63
N PRO A 90 -2.37 -19.21 -6.31
CA PRO A 90 -3.29 -20.03 -5.53
C PRO A 90 -4.76 -19.71 -5.89
N PRO A 91 -5.70 -20.59 -5.51
CA PRO A 91 -7.13 -20.34 -5.72
C PRO A 91 -7.62 -19.05 -5.08
N ARG A 92 -8.69 -18.48 -5.63
CA ARG A 92 -9.27 -17.21 -5.20
C ARG A 92 -9.58 -17.18 -3.70
N GLU A 93 -10.13 -18.26 -3.16
CA GLU A 93 -10.52 -18.36 -1.76
C GLU A 93 -9.30 -18.32 -0.82
N VAL A 94 -8.18 -18.90 -1.25
CA VAL A 94 -6.91 -18.84 -0.51
C VAL A 94 -6.35 -17.42 -0.53
N ASN A 95 -6.37 -16.77 -1.69
CA ASN A 95 -5.98 -15.37 -1.82
C ASN A 95 -6.84 -14.45 -0.93
N GLU A 96 -8.16 -14.64 -0.92
CA GLU A 96 -9.07 -13.86 -0.06
C GLU A 96 -8.80 -14.06 1.43
N ALA A 97 -8.62 -15.31 1.87
CA ALA A 97 -8.32 -15.64 3.27
C ALA A 97 -6.99 -15.00 3.71
N ARG A 98 -5.92 -15.17 2.92
CA ARG A 98 -4.61 -14.57 3.22
C ARG A 98 -4.67 -13.04 3.21
N ASN A 99 -5.46 -12.43 2.33
CA ASN A 99 -5.58 -10.97 2.29
C ASN A 99 -6.37 -10.42 3.48
N ALA A 100 -7.33 -11.20 4.01
CA ALA A 100 -8.00 -10.87 5.26
C ALA A 100 -7.04 -10.97 6.47
N GLU A 101 -6.18 -11.98 6.51
CA GLU A 101 -5.11 -12.11 7.52
C GLU A 101 -4.12 -10.94 7.45
N LEU A 102 -3.67 -10.56 6.25
CA LEU A 102 -2.80 -9.40 6.04
C LEU A 102 -3.43 -8.12 6.58
N ARG A 103 -4.72 -7.89 6.28
CA ARG A 103 -5.45 -6.75 6.82
C ARG A 103 -5.47 -6.75 8.34
N ALA A 104 -5.79 -7.89 8.96
CA ALA A 104 -5.84 -8.00 10.41
C ALA A 104 -4.48 -7.69 11.04
N GLU A 105 -3.39 -8.08 10.39
CA GLU A 105 -2.02 -7.79 10.83
C GLU A 105 -1.67 -6.29 10.69
N ILE A 106 -2.05 -5.64 9.59
CA ILE A 106 -1.93 -4.18 9.40
C ILE A 106 -2.68 -3.44 10.52
N GLU A 107 -3.92 -3.85 10.81
CA GLU A 107 -4.74 -3.29 11.89
C GLU A 107 -4.12 -3.52 13.27
N ARG A 108 -3.56 -4.72 13.52
CA ARG A 108 -2.89 -5.07 14.78
C ARG A 108 -1.63 -4.24 15.03
N ARG A 109 -0.88 -3.91 13.97
CA ARG A 109 0.28 -3.01 14.04
C ARG A 109 -0.11 -1.54 14.21
N GLY A 110 -1.40 -1.21 14.10
CA GLY A 110 -1.93 0.14 14.28
C GLY A 110 -1.63 1.07 13.11
N TRP A 111 -1.33 0.52 11.93
CA TRP A 111 -1.03 1.30 10.75
C TRP A 111 -2.32 1.79 10.07
N PRO A 112 -2.45 3.09 9.78
CA PRO A 112 -3.54 3.58 8.95
C PRO A 112 -3.48 2.96 7.55
N TRP A 113 -4.64 2.57 7.03
CA TRP A 113 -4.74 1.99 5.69
C TRP A 113 -6.03 2.37 4.98
N SER A 114 -6.02 2.26 3.65
CA SER A 114 -7.20 2.36 2.79
C SER A 114 -7.20 1.27 1.73
N ALA A 115 -8.36 1.06 1.08
CA ALA A 115 -8.48 0.08 0.01
C ALA A 115 -7.63 0.51 -1.20
N ALA A 116 -6.97 -0.47 -1.80
CA ALA A 116 -6.20 -0.31 -3.01
C ALA A 116 -6.43 -1.53 -3.93
N GLU A 117 -5.93 -1.44 -5.15
CA GLU A 117 -5.95 -2.54 -6.11
C GLU A 117 -4.68 -2.49 -6.97
N GLY A 118 -4.03 -3.64 -7.13
CA GLY A 118 -3.07 -3.86 -8.22
C GLY A 118 -3.78 -4.54 -9.38
N ARG A 119 -3.55 -4.11 -10.62
CA ARG A 119 -4.11 -4.79 -11.79
C ARG A 119 -3.12 -4.89 -12.95
N SER A 120 -3.34 -5.88 -13.80
CA SER A 120 -2.67 -5.95 -15.08
C SER A 120 -3.07 -4.76 -15.98
N PRO A 121 -2.20 -4.32 -16.92
CA PRO A 121 -2.50 -3.22 -17.84
C PRO A 121 -3.79 -3.40 -18.65
N ASP A 122 -4.10 -4.64 -19.02
CA ASP A 122 -5.30 -5.03 -19.77
C ASP A 122 -6.54 -5.21 -18.86
N GLY A 123 -6.36 -5.13 -17.54
CA GLY A 123 -7.41 -5.21 -16.53
C GLY A 123 -8.01 -6.61 -16.33
N THR A 124 -7.44 -7.65 -16.94
CA THR A 124 -7.89 -9.04 -16.83
C THR A 124 -7.62 -9.64 -15.45
N HIS A 125 -6.55 -9.18 -14.79
CA HIS A 125 -6.21 -9.54 -13.42
C HIS A 125 -6.33 -8.32 -12.51
N ARG A 126 -7.02 -8.51 -11.38
CA ARG A 126 -7.19 -7.50 -10.33
C ARG A 126 -6.96 -8.15 -8.98
N GLU A 127 -6.18 -7.49 -8.16
CA GLU A 127 -5.73 -7.97 -6.87
C GLU A 127 -6.09 -6.92 -5.82
N PRO A 128 -7.07 -7.21 -4.95
CA PRO A 128 -7.35 -6.38 -3.79
C PRO A 128 -6.09 -6.18 -2.94
N SER A 129 -5.81 -4.93 -2.60
CA SER A 129 -4.61 -4.50 -1.90
C SER A 129 -4.94 -3.47 -0.81
N PHE A 130 -3.93 -3.10 -0.03
CA PHE A 130 -4.03 -2.06 1.00
C PHE A 130 -2.97 -0.99 0.76
N ALA A 131 -3.40 0.27 0.75
CA ALA A 131 -2.48 1.41 0.85
C ALA A 131 -2.21 1.68 2.33
N VAL A 132 -0.97 1.47 2.79
CA VAL A 132 -0.55 1.58 4.19
C VAL A 132 0.28 2.84 4.38
N TRP A 133 -0.08 3.64 5.39
CA TRP A 133 0.49 4.95 5.67
C TRP A 133 1.24 4.97 7.00
N GLY A 134 2.28 5.81 7.11
CA GLY A 134 2.98 6.05 8.37
C GLY A 134 3.75 4.84 8.94
N ALA A 135 3.86 3.76 8.17
CA ALA A 135 4.66 2.58 8.50
C ALA A 135 6.08 2.72 7.92
N PRO A 136 7.14 2.38 8.67
CA PRO A 136 8.49 2.27 8.12
C PRO A 136 8.52 1.24 6.98
N LEU A 137 9.18 1.58 5.86
CA LEU A 137 9.21 0.73 4.67
C LEU A 137 9.81 -0.66 4.97
N ASP A 138 10.85 -0.73 5.80
CA ASP A 138 11.47 -1.98 6.24
C ASP A 138 10.51 -2.89 7.02
N GLU A 139 9.64 -2.33 7.86
CA GLU A 139 8.61 -3.09 8.56
C GLU A 139 7.50 -3.57 7.60
N VAL A 140 7.14 -2.77 6.60
CA VAL A 140 6.20 -3.18 5.55
C VAL A 140 6.78 -4.30 4.70
N LEU A 141 8.06 -4.22 4.33
CA LEU A 141 8.76 -5.28 3.60
C LEU A 141 8.88 -6.56 4.42
N ALA A 142 9.15 -6.44 5.73
CA ALA A 142 9.13 -7.60 6.63
C ALA A 142 7.76 -8.28 6.65
N LEU A 143 6.67 -7.51 6.74
CA LEU A 143 5.31 -8.05 6.65
C LEU A 143 5.04 -8.68 5.28
N ALA A 144 5.44 -8.02 4.19
CA ALA A 144 5.26 -8.53 2.84
C ALA A 144 5.95 -9.90 2.65
N ARG A 145 7.16 -10.08 3.20
CA ARG A 145 7.87 -11.38 3.24
C ARG A 145 7.08 -12.46 3.98
N GLU A 146 6.47 -12.13 5.13
CA GLU A 146 5.62 -13.08 5.88
C GLU A 146 4.44 -13.59 5.02
N PHE A 147 3.94 -12.75 4.12
CA PHE A 147 2.88 -13.10 3.18
C PHE A 147 3.38 -13.67 1.84
N GLY A 148 4.69 -13.85 1.67
CA GLY A 148 5.32 -14.44 0.49
C GLY A 148 5.48 -13.48 -0.69
N GLN A 149 5.27 -12.19 -0.49
CA GLN A 149 5.43 -11.21 -1.56
C GLN A 149 6.91 -11.01 -1.91
N ALA A 150 7.18 -10.81 -3.20
CA ALA A 150 8.52 -10.52 -3.70
C ALA A 150 8.86 -9.02 -3.64
N ALA A 151 7.84 -8.16 -3.69
CA ALA A 151 7.99 -6.72 -3.62
C ALA A 151 6.65 -6.05 -3.24
N VAL A 152 6.73 -4.77 -2.89
CA VAL A 152 5.58 -3.87 -2.74
C VAL A 152 5.75 -2.67 -3.68
N ALA A 153 4.65 -2.03 -4.07
CA ALA A 153 4.74 -0.72 -4.69
C ALA A 153 4.83 0.34 -3.59
N TRP A 154 5.87 1.16 -3.62
CA TRP A 154 6.17 2.17 -2.61
C TRP A 154 6.19 3.55 -3.25
N PHE A 155 5.36 4.46 -2.77
CA PHE A 155 5.48 5.87 -3.09
C PHE A 155 6.32 6.55 -2.02
N ASP A 156 7.44 7.16 -2.41
CA ASP A 156 8.39 7.78 -1.49
C ASP A 156 8.08 9.24 -1.13
N GLY A 157 6.98 9.79 -1.65
CA GLY A 157 6.64 11.21 -1.55
C GLY A 157 6.83 11.98 -2.86
N GLU A 158 7.59 11.43 -3.80
CA GLU A 158 7.82 12.02 -5.13
C GLU A 158 7.40 11.07 -6.25
N ARG A 159 7.78 9.79 -6.16
CA ARG A 159 7.53 8.79 -7.20
C ARG A 159 7.21 7.41 -6.62
N ALA A 160 6.41 6.65 -7.34
CA ALA A 160 6.16 5.25 -7.07
C ALA A 160 7.34 4.40 -7.58
N GLN A 161 7.79 3.43 -6.79
CA GLN A 161 8.88 2.52 -7.10
C GLN A 161 8.57 1.12 -6.58
N LEU A 162 9.25 0.11 -7.12
CA LEU A 162 9.22 -1.24 -6.53
C LEU A 162 10.21 -1.29 -5.37
N ALA A 163 9.74 -1.70 -4.21
CA ALA A 163 10.58 -2.03 -3.06
C ALA A 163 10.59 -3.55 -2.87
N TRP A 164 11.76 -4.15 -3.08
CA TRP A 164 11.94 -5.60 -3.07
C TRP A 164 12.09 -6.15 -1.64
N CYS A 165 11.47 -7.31 -1.43
CA CYS A 165 11.58 -8.11 -0.22
C CYS A 165 12.89 -8.93 -0.23
#